data_AF-A0A0Q8E0Q6-F1
#
_entry.id   AF-A0A0Q8E0Q6-F1
#
_cell.length_a   1.000
_cell.length_b   1.000
_cell.length_c   1.000
_cell.angle_alpha   90.00
_cell.angle_beta   90.00
_cell.angle_gamma   90.00
#
_symmetry.space_group_name_H-M   'P 1'
#
loop_
_entity.id
_entity.type
_entity.pdbx_description
1 polymer ?
#
loop_
_entity_poly.entity_id
_entity_poly.type
_entity_poly.pdbx_seq_one_letter_code
_entity_poly.pdbx_strand_id
1 'polypeptide(L)'
;MRVQSRRTDVFPTTWEIPVGIGLVWLLGAFLAFPAGQGLAYAVRGDGFVWPGPELGHSLLGLLEGDVGRGISPDIRATAPHPVPVYAAVVVLELALVSAAVIGLSWWWRTVGPLAQFGMASRHEVFAVLGRRQLMRRGATVRPDLVEGRQV
;
A
#
# COMPACT_ATOMS: atom_id res chain seq x y z
N MET A 1 -18.85 10.95 41.15
CA MET A 1 -18.44 10.20 39.93
C MET A 1 -17.74 11.17 39.00
N ARG A 2 -16.42 11.04 38.78
CA ARG A 2 -15.68 11.91 37.85
C ARG A 2 -15.86 11.33 36.45
N VAL A 3 -16.57 12.05 35.59
CA VAL A 3 -16.59 11.77 34.15
C VAL A 3 -15.19 12.10 33.64
N GLN A 4 -14.38 11.08 33.46
CA GLN A 4 -13.07 11.21 32.84
C GLN A 4 -13.33 11.53 31.37
N SER A 5 -13.29 12.82 31.02
CA SER A 5 -13.33 13.29 29.65
C SER A 5 -12.19 12.61 28.90
N ARG A 6 -12.53 11.56 28.14
CA ARG A 6 -11.61 10.88 27.24
C ARG A 6 -11.19 11.94 26.23
N ARG A 7 -10.01 12.55 26.44
CA ARG A 7 -9.32 13.21 25.34
C ARG A 7 -9.10 12.11 24.32
N THR A 8 -9.93 12.10 23.28
CA THR A 8 -9.48 11.62 21.98
C THR A 8 -8.25 12.45 21.70
N ASP A 9 -7.06 11.86 21.88
CA ASP A 9 -5.87 12.37 21.22
C ASP A 9 -6.23 12.38 19.75
N VAL A 10 -6.57 13.57 19.26
CA VAL A 10 -6.68 13.84 17.84
C VAL A 10 -5.25 13.78 17.37
N PHE A 11 -4.80 12.57 17.02
CA PHE A 11 -3.56 12.42 16.26
C PHE A 11 -3.68 13.37 15.07
N PRO A 12 -2.83 14.41 14.95
CA PRO A 12 -2.93 15.40 13.89
C PRO A 12 -2.38 14.82 12.58
N THR A 13 -2.88 13.66 12.18
CA THR A 13 -2.36 12.85 11.09
C THR A 13 -3.26 12.97 9.87
N THR A 14 -3.65 14.20 9.52
CA THR A 14 -4.59 14.41 8.41
C THR A 14 -3.89 14.39 7.06
N TRP A 15 -2.66 14.91 6.98
CA TRP A 15 -1.93 15.04 5.70
C TRP A 15 -0.63 14.24 5.64
N GLU A 16 -0.01 13.92 6.79
CA GLU A 16 1.28 13.22 6.85
C GLU A 16 1.20 11.81 6.28
N ILE A 17 0.12 11.06 6.56
CA ILE A 17 -0.09 9.71 6.00
C ILE A 17 -0.29 9.78 4.48
N PRO A 18 -1.23 10.59 3.93
CA PRO A 18 -1.37 10.74 2.49
C PRO A 18 -0.06 11.16 1.79
N VAL A 19 0.67 12.11 2.36
CA VAL A 19 1.95 12.58 1.80
C VAL A 19 3.01 11.48 1.87
N GLY A 20 3.12 10.78 3.00
CA GLY A 20 4.05 9.66 3.15
C GLY A 20 3.77 8.55 2.14
N ILE A 21 2.50 8.16 1.97
CA ILE A 21 2.09 7.19 0.95
C ILE A 21 2.44 7.68 -0.45
N GLY A 22 2.16 8.94 -0.76
CA GLY A 22 2.49 9.54 -2.05
C GLY A 22 3.99 9.55 -2.33
N LEU A 23 4.81 9.90 -1.35
CA LEU A 23 6.28 9.90 -1.47
C LEU A 23 6.83 8.48 -1.66
N VAL A 24 6.34 7.50 -0.92
CA VAL A 24 6.73 6.10 -1.07
C VAL A 24 6.33 5.57 -2.45
N TRP A 25 5.13 5.91 -2.91
CA TRP A 25 4.66 5.52 -4.24
C TRP A 25 5.50 6.16 -5.34
N LEU A 26 5.78 7.47 -5.25
CA LEU A 26 6.63 8.19 -6.18
C LEU A 26 8.03 7.59 -6.23
N LEU A 27 8.63 7.29 -5.07
CA LEU A 27 9.93 6.64 -5.02
C LEU A 27 9.91 5.28 -5.72
N GLY A 28 8.86 4.48 -5.49
CA GLY A 28 8.64 3.21 -6.16
C GLY A 28 8.52 3.35 -7.68
N ALA A 29 7.76 4.34 -8.15
CA ALA A 29 7.60 4.65 -9.57
C ALA A 29 8.95 5.04 -10.19
N PHE A 30 9.71 5.94 -9.55
CA PHE A 30 11.06 6.30 -10.01
C PHE A 30 12.02 5.10 -10.06
N LEU A 31 11.92 4.17 -9.11
CA LEU A 31 12.70 2.92 -9.11
C LEU A 31 12.22 1.92 -10.17
N ALA A 32 10.97 1.99 -10.61
CA ALA A 32 10.42 1.11 -11.64
C ALA A 32 11.06 1.34 -13.01
N PHE A 33 11.53 2.56 -13.31
CA PHE A 33 12.27 2.87 -14.55
C PHE A 33 13.58 2.08 -14.69
N PRO A 34 14.57 2.23 -13.78
CA PRO A 34 15.81 1.46 -13.86
C PRO A 34 15.57 -0.04 -13.64
N ALA A 35 14.57 -0.43 -12.85
CA ALA A 35 14.19 -1.84 -12.68
C ALA A 35 13.61 -2.45 -13.98
N GLY A 36 12.77 -1.71 -14.70
CA GLY A 36 12.22 -2.14 -16.00
C GLY A 36 13.29 -2.25 -17.07
N GLN A 37 14.26 -1.34 -17.06
CA GLN A 37 15.46 -1.46 -17.91
C GLN A 37 16.26 -2.73 -17.56
N GLY A 38 16.56 -2.96 -16.28
CA GLY A 38 17.25 -4.18 -15.83
C GLY A 38 16.51 -5.47 -16.17
N LEU A 39 15.17 -5.45 -16.08
CA LEU A 39 14.32 -6.58 -16.46
C LEU A 39 14.34 -6.82 -17.97
N ALA A 40 14.36 -5.77 -18.79
CA ALA A 40 14.45 -5.92 -20.24
C ALA A 40 15.79 -6.53 -20.68
N TYR A 41 16.90 -6.18 -20.02
CA TYR A 41 18.18 -6.88 -20.19
C TYR A 41 18.09 -8.35 -19.75
N ALA A 42 17.42 -8.64 -18.64
CA ALA A 42 17.23 -10.02 -18.17
C ALA A 42 16.41 -10.88 -19.14
N VAL A 43 15.33 -10.32 -19.70
CA VAL A 43 14.49 -11.00 -20.70
C VAL A 43 15.23 -11.26 -22.00
N ARG A 44 16.19 -10.40 -22.36
CA ARG A 44 17.06 -10.60 -23.54
C ARG A 44 18.10 -11.70 -23.34
N GLY A 45 18.39 -12.08 -22.09
CA GLY A 45 19.41 -13.07 -21.74
C GLY A 45 20.74 -12.48 -21.25
N ASP A 46 20.85 -11.15 -21.18
CA ASP A 46 22.06 -10.44 -20.70
C ASP A 46 22.13 -10.36 -19.16
N GLY A 47 21.12 -10.90 -18.47
CA GLY A 47 20.98 -10.87 -17.01
C GLY A 47 20.33 -9.58 -16.48
N PHE A 48 20.02 -9.57 -15.19
CA PHE A 48 19.43 -8.39 -14.55
C PHE A 48 20.50 -7.33 -14.30
N VAL A 49 20.32 -6.15 -14.90
CA VAL A 49 21.27 -5.05 -14.82
C VAL A 49 20.70 -3.92 -13.96
N TRP A 50 21.39 -3.59 -12.88
CA TRP A 50 21.03 -2.47 -12.01
C TRP A 50 22.01 -1.31 -12.19
N PRO A 51 21.53 -0.10 -12.51
CA PRO A 51 22.39 1.09 -12.49
C PRO A 51 22.75 1.34 -11.02
N GLY A 52 24.02 1.16 -10.65
CA GLY A 52 24.47 1.28 -9.25
C GLY A 52 24.50 2.75 -8.79
N PRO A 53 25.68 3.40 -8.73
CA PRO A 53 25.79 4.79 -8.31
C PRO A 53 25.16 5.79 -9.31
N GLU A 54 24.99 5.39 -10.57
CA GLU A 54 24.49 6.25 -11.66
C GLU A 54 22.96 6.20 -11.85
N LEU A 55 22.22 5.86 -10.80
CA LEU A 55 20.75 5.80 -10.79
C LEU A 55 20.11 7.06 -11.37
N GLY A 56 20.60 8.24 -10.93
CA GLY A 56 20.07 9.53 -11.39
C GLY A 56 20.27 9.75 -12.90
N HIS A 57 21.45 9.42 -13.43
CA HIS A 57 21.73 9.53 -14.86
C HIS A 57 20.95 8.51 -15.69
N SER A 58 20.72 7.31 -15.15
CA SER A 58 19.88 6.31 -15.79
C SER A 58 18.43 6.76 -15.88
N LEU A 59 17.89 7.28 -14.78
CA LEU A 59 16.55 7.85 -14.72
C LEU A 59 16.35 8.99 -15.72
N LEU A 60 17.24 9.98 -15.73
CA LEU A 60 17.16 11.10 -16.66
C LEU A 60 17.29 10.65 -18.11
N GLY A 61 18.17 9.68 -18.40
CA GLY A 61 18.30 9.11 -19.74
C GLY A 61 17.03 8.40 -20.21
N LEU A 62 16.41 7.59 -19.34
CA LEU A 62 15.13 6.94 -19.66
C LEU A 62 13.99 7.95 -19.87
N LEU A 63 14.00 9.08 -19.17
CA LEU A 63 13.04 10.17 -19.40
C LEU A 63 13.31 10.92 -20.72
N GLU A 64 14.57 11.04 -21.12
CA GLU A 64 14.99 11.64 -22.40
C GLU A 64 14.84 10.70 -23.61
N GLY A 65 14.55 9.40 -23.38
CA GLY A 65 14.50 8.38 -24.44
C GLY A 65 15.81 7.65 -24.72
N ASP A 66 16.88 7.97 -23.98
CA ASP A 66 18.21 7.37 -24.10
C ASP A 66 18.33 6.12 -23.21
N VAL A 67 17.94 4.99 -23.81
CA VAL A 67 17.99 3.66 -23.18
C VAL A 67 19.46 3.23 -23.00
N GLY A 68 19.81 2.77 -21.80
CA GLY A 68 21.16 2.32 -21.46
C GLY A 68 22.06 3.41 -20.87
N ARG A 69 21.57 4.64 -20.70
CA ARG A 69 22.29 5.68 -19.93
C ARG A 69 22.43 5.23 -18.46
N GLY A 70 23.58 5.50 -17.84
CA GLY A 70 23.86 5.11 -16.45
C GLY A 70 24.16 3.61 -16.23
N ILE A 71 24.21 2.81 -17.30
CA ILE A 71 24.70 1.43 -17.29
C ILE A 71 26.18 1.40 -17.72
N SER A 72 26.96 0.43 -17.21
CA SER A 72 28.36 0.23 -17.61
C SER A 72 28.50 0.21 -19.14
N PRO A 73 29.51 0.91 -19.70
CA PRO A 73 29.67 1.04 -21.16
C PRO A 73 29.74 -0.32 -21.88
N ASP A 74 30.25 -1.35 -21.22
CA ASP A 74 30.37 -2.72 -21.77
C ASP A 74 29.01 -3.35 -22.08
N ILE A 75 27.99 -3.05 -21.27
CA ILE A 75 26.62 -3.59 -21.39
C ILE A 75 25.73 -2.63 -22.19
N ARG A 76 26.08 -1.34 -22.26
CA ARG A 76 25.38 -0.36 -23.10
C ARG A 76 25.46 -0.72 -24.59
N ALA A 77 26.56 -1.33 -25.04
CA ALA A 77 26.72 -1.76 -26.43
C ALA A 77 25.66 -2.80 -26.86
N THR A 78 25.14 -3.59 -25.92
CA THR A 78 24.06 -4.57 -26.12
C THR A 78 22.70 -4.04 -25.66
N ALA A 79 22.49 -2.71 -25.64
CA ALA A 79 21.23 -2.13 -25.23
C ALA A 79 20.01 -2.73 -25.97
N PRO A 80 18.96 -3.17 -25.24
CA PRO A 80 17.69 -3.60 -25.82
C PRO A 80 17.05 -2.47 -26.62
N HIS A 81 16.20 -2.85 -27.56
CA HIS A 81 15.34 -1.88 -28.25
C HIS A 81 14.49 -1.11 -27.22
N PRO A 82 14.14 0.17 -27.45
CA PRO A 82 13.40 0.96 -26.46
C PRO A 82 12.02 0.40 -26.10
N VAL A 83 11.35 -0.21 -27.08
CA VAL A 83 9.99 -0.77 -26.91
C VAL A 83 9.88 -1.80 -25.77
N PRO A 84 10.67 -2.88 -25.70
CA PRO A 84 10.60 -3.84 -24.59
C PRO A 84 10.98 -3.23 -23.24
N VAL A 85 11.86 -2.23 -23.21
CA VAL A 85 12.22 -1.51 -21.98
C VAL A 85 11.02 -0.76 -21.42
N TYR A 86 10.36 0.07 -22.24
CA TYR A 86 9.17 0.79 -21.80
C TYR A 86 7.99 -0.15 -21.51
N ALA A 87 7.85 -1.25 -22.25
CA ALA A 87 6.85 -2.26 -21.93
C ALA A 87 7.07 -2.86 -20.53
N ALA A 88 8.32 -3.20 -20.18
CA ALA A 88 8.67 -3.68 -18.85
C ALA A 88 8.40 -2.64 -17.76
N VAL A 89 8.75 -1.36 -18.01
CA VAL A 89 8.44 -0.24 -17.10
C VAL A 89 6.93 -0.11 -16.88
N VAL A 90 6.13 -0.12 -17.94
CA VAL A 90 4.67 -0.05 -17.85
C VAL A 90 4.10 -1.22 -17.04
N VAL A 91 4.61 -2.43 -17.23
CA VAL A 91 4.18 -3.60 -16.45
C VAL A 91 4.51 -3.44 -14.97
N LEU A 92 5.71 -2.95 -14.63
CA LEU A 92 6.07 -2.68 -13.22
C LEU A 92 5.20 -1.58 -12.60
N GLU A 93 4.96 -0.49 -13.33
CA GLU A 93 4.09 0.60 -12.88
C GLU A 93 2.65 0.11 -12.62
N LEU A 94 2.10 -0.69 -13.53
CA LEU A 94 0.78 -1.29 -13.35
C LEU A 94 0.73 -2.21 -12.13
N ALA A 95 1.79 -2.99 -11.89
CA ALA A 95 1.90 -3.84 -10.71
C ALA A 95 1.95 -3.00 -9.42
N LEU A 96 2.72 -1.90 -9.43
CA LEU A 96 2.84 -0.98 -8.30
C LEU A 96 1.51 -0.28 -7.99
N VAL A 97 0.81 0.22 -9.00
CA VAL A 97 -0.53 0.81 -8.87
C VAL A 97 -1.52 -0.21 -8.32
N SER A 98 -1.50 -1.43 -8.85
CA SER A 98 -2.39 -2.51 -8.39
C SER A 98 -2.14 -2.84 -6.91
N ALA A 99 -0.88 -2.96 -6.50
CA ALA A 99 -0.51 -3.20 -5.12
C ALA A 99 -0.95 -2.03 -4.20
N ALA A 100 -0.80 -0.79 -4.64
CA ALA A 100 -1.25 0.39 -3.91
C ALA A 100 -2.78 0.39 -3.72
N VAL A 101 -3.55 0.11 -4.78
CA VAL A 101 -5.02 0.04 -4.71
C VAL A 101 -5.49 -1.08 -3.78
N ILE A 102 -4.87 -2.26 -3.85
CA ILE A 102 -5.19 -3.39 -2.97
C ILE A 102 -4.87 -3.04 -1.53
N GLY A 103 -3.67 -2.50 -1.28
CA GLY A 103 -3.22 -2.10 0.06
C GLY A 103 -4.11 -1.03 0.67
N LEU A 104 -4.47 0.00 -0.09
CA LEU A 104 -5.36 1.06 0.35
C LEU A 104 -6.78 0.52 0.63
N SER A 105 -7.30 -0.34 -0.24
CA SER A 105 -8.62 -0.98 -0.05
C SER A 105 -8.65 -1.86 1.20
N TRP A 106 -7.57 -2.60 1.44
CA TRP A 106 -7.44 -3.43 2.64
C TRP A 106 -7.35 -2.57 3.90
N TRP A 107 -6.49 -1.55 3.91
CA TRP A 107 -6.37 -0.59 5.00
C TRP A 107 -7.69 0.10 5.32
N TRP A 108 -8.43 0.55 4.30
CA TRP A 108 -9.73 1.19 4.48
C TRP A 108 -10.74 0.24 5.14
N ARG A 109 -10.68 -1.06 4.81
CA ARG A 109 -11.56 -2.09 5.39
C ARG A 109 -11.18 -2.48 6.81
N THR A 110 -9.89 -2.49 7.17
CA THR A 110 -9.42 -3.00 8.46
C THR A 110 -9.16 -1.92 9.51
N VAL A 111 -8.70 -0.74 9.09
CA VAL A 111 -8.23 0.35 9.98
C VAL A 111 -8.90 1.69 9.63
N GLY A 112 -9.67 1.76 8.54
CA GLY A 112 -10.30 3.00 8.08
C GLY A 112 -11.31 3.59 9.07
N PRO A 113 -11.69 4.87 8.91
CA PRO A 113 -12.56 5.62 9.84
C PRO A 113 -13.99 5.04 10.03
N LEU A 114 -14.41 4.06 9.21
CA LEU A 114 -15.64 3.28 9.41
C LEU A 114 -15.43 1.96 10.16
N ALA A 115 -14.18 1.56 10.43
CA ALA A 115 -13.87 0.41 11.28
C ALA A 115 -14.18 0.83 12.73
N GLN A 116 -15.45 0.64 13.11
CA GLN A 116 -15.88 0.78 14.48
C GLN A 116 -15.24 -0.34 15.30
N PHE A 117 -13.98 -0.15 15.72
CA PHE A 117 -13.41 -0.92 16.80
C PHE A 117 -14.31 -0.68 18.00
N GLY A 118 -15.15 -1.68 18.32
CA GLY A 118 -16.07 -1.61 19.44
C GLY A 118 -15.31 -1.11 20.66
N MET A 119 -15.85 -0.08 21.33
CA MET A 119 -15.15 0.66 22.39
C MET A 119 -14.68 -0.22 23.57
N ALA A 120 -15.14 -1.46 23.63
CA ALA A 120 -14.73 -2.48 24.59
C ALA A 120 -14.55 -3.82 23.88
N SER A 121 -13.50 -4.55 24.23
CA SER A 121 -13.29 -5.92 23.74
C SER A 121 -14.41 -6.84 24.24
N ARG A 122 -14.69 -7.96 23.55
CA ARG A 122 -15.73 -8.93 23.97
C ARG A 122 -15.54 -9.40 25.42
N HIS A 123 -14.28 -9.55 25.85
CA HIS A 123 -13.93 -9.95 27.21
C HIS A 123 -14.22 -8.86 28.23
N GLU A 124 -13.98 -7.60 27.88
CA GLU A 124 -14.25 -6.45 28.73
C GLU A 124 -15.75 -6.20 28.90
N VAL A 125 -16.53 -6.35 27.81
CA VAL A 125 -18.00 -6.33 27.89
C VAL A 125 -18.53 -7.49 28.74
N PHE A 126 -17.94 -8.68 28.61
CA PHE A 126 -18.31 -9.84 29.42
C PHE A 126 -17.96 -9.65 30.90
N ALA A 127 -16.81 -9.05 31.21
CA ALA A 127 -16.39 -8.78 32.58
C ALA A 127 -17.29 -7.74 33.28
N VAL A 128 -17.75 -6.72 32.56
CA VAL A 128 -18.58 -5.64 33.13
C VAL A 128 -20.07 -6.00 33.19
N LEU A 129 -20.62 -6.61 32.14
CA LEU A 129 -22.07 -6.90 32.06
C LEU A 129 -22.42 -8.34 32.48
N GLY A 130 -21.46 -9.26 32.43
CA GLY A 130 -21.72 -10.68 32.62
C GLY A 130 -22.63 -11.28 31.53
N ARG A 131 -22.64 -12.61 31.44
CA ARG A 131 -23.38 -13.34 30.40
C ARG A 131 -24.89 -13.06 30.41
N ARG A 132 -25.48 -12.93 31.60
CA ARG A 132 -26.94 -12.86 31.79
C ARG A 132 -27.51 -11.51 31.33
N GLN A 133 -26.79 -10.42 31.60
CA GLN A 133 -27.23 -9.06 31.24
C GLN A 133 -26.99 -8.78 29.75
N LEU A 134 -25.94 -9.35 29.17
CA LEU A 134 -25.69 -9.39 27.72
C LEU A 134 -26.83 -10.05 26.95
N MET A 135 -27.26 -11.24 27.38
CA MET A 135 -28.38 -11.95 26.75
C MET A 135 -29.69 -11.17 26.87
N ARG A 136 -29.92 -10.52 28.03
CA ARG A 136 -31.13 -9.72 28.28
C ARG A 136 -31.21 -8.45 27.43
N ARG A 137 -30.06 -7.88 27.04
CA ARG A 137 -29.97 -6.70 26.15
C ARG A 137 -29.58 -7.05 24.71
N GLY A 138 -29.64 -8.34 24.34
CA GLY A 138 -29.26 -8.82 23.01
C GLY A 138 -30.01 -8.12 21.88
N ALA A 139 -31.29 -7.78 22.08
CA ALA A 139 -32.11 -7.05 21.11
C ALA A 139 -31.61 -5.62 20.81
N THR A 140 -30.94 -4.97 21.77
CA THR A 140 -30.36 -3.62 21.58
C THR A 140 -28.96 -3.70 20.97
N VAL A 141 -28.19 -4.74 21.31
CA VAL A 141 -26.79 -4.90 20.88
C VAL A 141 -26.67 -5.53 19.48
N ARG A 142 -27.56 -6.47 19.14
CA ARG A 142 -27.62 -7.17 17.85
C ARG A 142 -29.08 -7.38 17.43
N PRO A 143 -29.79 -6.30 17.01
CA PRO A 143 -31.17 -6.41 16.55
C PRO A 143 -31.32 -7.39 15.37
N ASP A 144 -30.25 -7.51 14.55
CA ASP A 144 -30.13 -8.42 13.42
C ASP A 144 -30.23 -9.91 13.78
N LEU A 145 -29.88 -10.30 15.01
CA LEU A 145 -30.00 -11.69 15.48
C LEU A 145 -31.33 -11.99 16.18
N VAL A 146 -32.06 -10.96 16.61
CA VAL A 146 -33.30 -11.12 17.36
C VAL A 146 -34.50 -11.19 16.42
N GLU A 147 -34.44 -10.50 15.29
CA GLU A 147 -35.48 -10.55 14.25
C GLU A 147 -35.60 -11.94 13.62
N GLY A 148 -34.50 -12.71 13.55
CA GLY A 148 -34.49 -14.11 13.12
C GLY A 148 -34.91 -15.14 14.18
N ARG A 149 -35.19 -14.70 15.43
CA ARG A 149 -35.63 -15.56 16.55
C ARG A 149 -37.09 -15.29 16.92
N GLN A 150 -37.93 -15.20 15.91
CA GLN A 150 -39.39 -15.19 16.03
C GLN A 150 -39.94 -16.57 15.62
N VAL A 151 -39.55 -17.62 16.36
CA VAL A 151 -40.31 -18.89 16.49
C VAL A 151 -39.96 -19.54 17.82
#